data_AF-A0AAW1QB52-F1
#
_entry.id   AF-A0AAW1QB52-F1
#
_cell.length_a   1.000
_cell.length_b   1.000
_cell.length_c   1.000
_cell.angle_alpha   90.00
_cell.angle_beta   90.00
_cell.angle_gamma   90.00
#
_symmetry.space_group_name_H-M   'P 1'
#
loop_
_entity.id
_entity.type
_entity.pdbx_description
1 polymer ?
#
loop_
_entity_poly.entity_id
_entity_poly.type
_entity_poly.pdbx_seq_one_letter_code
_entity_poly.pdbx_strand_id
1 'polypeptide(L)'
;MSAPAPAYAKQQPINPVRSTADQLGGWVNYGLSIFWIFIAWSGFGIALGGLAASQKIENSRGLSYDWTIPANYPKLQSGRVYRFDWFTCFFQFVVVVIVSLAFISVVIRQSRPMLIGYLAVASLLTILSADRFYNVSHFFHGKYYTRTRCAFAGYVISATADLALIYMVGLEPSPPPEGYAV
;
A
#
# COMPACT_ATOMS: atom_id res chain seq x y z
N MET A 1 66.91 -8.53 -7.34
CA MET A 1 65.67 -8.19 -8.08
C MET A 1 64.52 -8.22 -7.09
N SER A 2 64.11 -7.06 -6.57
CA SER A 2 62.97 -6.94 -5.65
C SER A 2 61.68 -6.95 -6.47
N ALA A 3 60.73 -7.80 -6.09
CA ALA A 3 59.40 -7.83 -6.69
C ALA A 3 58.69 -6.49 -6.43
N PRO A 4 57.97 -5.92 -7.41
CA PRO A 4 57.18 -4.71 -7.20
C PRO A 4 56.05 -4.99 -6.21
N ALA A 5 55.86 -4.08 -5.25
CA ALA A 5 54.81 -4.16 -4.25
C ALA A 5 53.42 -4.14 -4.92
N PRO A 6 52.44 -4.91 -4.40
CA PRO A 6 51.09 -4.93 -4.94
C PRO A 6 50.48 -3.54 -4.86
N ALA A 7 49.95 -3.07 -6.00
CA ALA A 7 49.23 -1.82 -6.08
C ALA A 7 48.02 -1.89 -5.13
N TYR A 8 48.00 -1.01 -4.12
CA TYR A 8 46.83 -0.78 -3.29
C TYR A 8 45.68 -0.42 -4.23
N ALA A 9 44.68 -1.31 -4.33
CA ALA A 9 43.43 -1.01 -4.99
C ALA A 9 42.86 0.24 -4.33
N LYS A 10 42.85 1.36 -5.06
CA LYS A 10 42.18 2.58 -4.64
C LYS A 10 40.74 2.17 -4.32
N GLN A 11 40.37 2.25 -3.04
CA GLN A 11 38.97 2.16 -2.62
C GLN A 11 38.19 3.14 -3.50
N GLN A 12 37.32 2.61 -4.36
CA GLN A 12 36.39 3.43 -5.12
C GLN A 12 35.64 4.30 -4.10
N PRO A 13 35.55 5.63 -4.33
CA PRO A 13 34.84 6.50 -3.42
C PRO A 13 33.43 5.97 -3.24
N ILE A 14 33.03 5.80 -1.98
CA ILE A 14 31.68 5.47 -1.56
C ILE A 14 30.72 6.35 -2.38
N ASN A 15 29.91 5.71 -3.23
CA ASN A 15 28.94 6.42 -4.08
C ASN A 15 28.24 7.49 -3.24
N PRO A 16 28.14 8.75 -3.71
CA PRO A 16 27.46 9.79 -2.96
C PRO A 16 26.05 9.29 -2.65
N VAL A 17 25.62 9.45 -1.39
CA VAL A 17 24.28 9.09 -0.93
C VAL A 17 23.28 9.86 -1.80
N ARG A 18 22.75 9.21 -2.84
CA ARG A 18 21.80 9.83 -3.76
C ARG A 18 20.53 10.16 -3.00
N SER A 19 20.07 11.39 -3.13
CA SER A 19 18.80 11.85 -2.55
C SER A 19 17.66 10.93 -2.99
N THR A 20 16.64 10.74 -2.16
CA THR A 20 15.42 10.00 -2.54
C THR A 20 14.81 10.55 -3.83
N ALA A 21 14.89 11.88 -4.04
CA ALA A 21 14.45 12.50 -5.27
C ALA A 21 15.22 11.99 -6.49
N ASP A 22 16.54 11.84 -6.39
CA ASP A 22 17.38 11.30 -7.47
C ASP A 22 17.07 9.82 -7.73
N GLN A 23 16.74 9.05 -6.67
CA GLN A 23 16.37 7.63 -6.79
C GLN A 23 15.02 7.42 -7.51
N LEU A 24 14.16 8.43 -7.52
CA LEU A 24 12.83 8.41 -8.14
C LEU A 24 12.78 9.15 -9.49
N GLY A 25 13.92 9.62 -10.01
CA GLY A 25 13.97 10.33 -11.30
C GLY A 25 13.63 11.82 -11.21
N GLY A 26 13.75 12.44 -10.05
CA GLY A 26 13.67 13.88 -9.84
C GLY A 26 12.62 14.31 -8.81
N TRP A 27 12.60 15.62 -8.52
CA TRP A 27 11.74 16.24 -7.50
C TRP A 27 10.24 16.12 -7.79
N VAL A 28 9.84 16.12 -9.07
CA VAL A 28 8.44 15.94 -9.46
C VAL A 28 7.94 14.56 -9.05
N ASN A 29 8.72 13.51 -9.35
CA ASN A 29 8.35 12.14 -9.00
C ASN A 29 8.36 11.92 -7.48
N TYR A 30 9.30 12.54 -6.77
CA TYR A 30 9.30 12.54 -5.31
C TYR A 30 8.04 13.20 -4.73
N GLY A 31 7.65 14.38 -5.21
CA GLY A 31 6.43 15.06 -4.76
C GLY A 31 5.15 14.26 -5.06
N LEU A 32 5.05 13.68 -6.25
CA LEU A 32 3.95 12.77 -6.62
C LEU A 32 3.90 11.54 -5.72
N SER A 33 5.06 10.97 -5.36
CA SER A 33 5.12 9.81 -4.48
C SER A 33 4.66 10.15 -3.06
N ILE A 34 5.05 11.30 -2.51
CA ILE A 34 4.54 11.79 -1.22
C ILE A 34 3.03 11.99 -1.27
N PHE A 35 2.52 12.59 -2.34
CA PHE A 35 1.08 12.76 -2.54
C PHE A 35 0.36 11.40 -2.48
N TRP A 36 0.84 10.40 -3.22
CA TRP A 36 0.21 9.08 -3.22
C TRP A 36 0.34 8.35 -1.88
N ILE A 37 1.44 8.50 -1.14
CA ILE A 37 1.56 7.99 0.24
C ILE A 37 0.51 8.63 1.15
N PHE A 38 0.28 9.94 1.03
CA PHE A 38 -0.75 10.64 1.79
C PHE A 38 -2.16 10.14 1.43
N ILE A 39 -2.45 9.93 0.14
CA ILE A 39 -3.72 9.35 -0.31
C ILE A 39 -3.88 7.91 0.22
N ALA A 40 -2.82 7.10 0.25
CA ALA A 40 -2.86 5.74 0.81
C ALA A 40 -3.21 5.74 2.31
N TRP A 41 -2.60 6.62 3.11
CA TRP A 41 -2.95 6.82 4.52
C TRP A 41 -4.40 7.28 4.71
N SER A 42 -4.87 8.19 3.85
CA SER A 42 -6.24 8.70 3.88
C SER A 42 -7.25 7.60 3.54
N GLY A 43 -7.01 6.82 2.48
CA GLY A 43 -7.83 5.67 2.11
C GLY A 43 -7.89 4.62 3.22
N PHE A 44 -6.74 4.33 3.85
CA PHE A 44 -6.67 3.42 4.99
C PHE A 44 -7.53 3.93 6.17
N GLY A 45 -7.42 5.20 6.54
CA GLY A 45 -8.21 5.78 7.64
C GLY A 45 -9.72 5.71 7.37
N ILE A 46 -10.14 6.00 6.15
CA ILE A 46 -11.55 5.90 5.71
C ILE A 46 -12.02 4.44 5.76
N ALA A 47 -11.23 3.50 5.23
CA ALA A 47 -11.54 2.08 5.23
C ALA A 47 -11.68 1.54 6.67
N LEU A 48 -10.73 1.87 7.55
CA LEU A 48 -10.74 1.49 8.96
C LEU A 48 -11.99 2.02 9.68
N GLY A 49 -12.33 3.29 9.46
CA GLY A 49 -13.53 3.91 10.04
C GLY A 49 -14.82 3.24 9.57
N GLY A 50 -14.95 3.01 8.26
CA GLY A 50 -16.10 2.32 7.66
C GLY A 50 -16.24 0.87 8.13
N LEU A 51 -15.13 0.14 8.19
CA LEU A 51 -15.06 -1.24 8.64
C LEU A 51 -15.44 -1.36 10.12
N ALA A 52 -14.84 -0.54 10.99
CA ALA A 52 -15.16 -0.53 12.42
C ALA A 52 -16.64 -0.20 12.67
N ALA A 53 -17.19 0.77 11.93
CA ALA A 53 -18.60 1.14 12.04
C ALA A 53 -19.55 0.03 11.55
N SER A 54 -19.16 -0.72 10.53
CA SER A 54 -19.91 -1.87 10.00
C SER A 54 -19.85 -3.07 10.96
N GLN A 55 -18.66 -3.37 11.49
CA GLN A 55 -18.45 -4.40 12.51
C GLN A 55 -19.28 -4.14 13.77
N LYS A 56 -19.36 -2.88 14.23
CA LYS A 56 -20.18 -2.51 15.38
C LYS A 56 -21.65 -2.86 15.18
N ILE A 57 -22.20 -2.67 13.98
CA ILE A 57 -23.59 -3.02 13.69
C ILE A 57 -23.76 -4.54 13.60
N GLU A 58 -22.85 -5.23 12.92
CA GLU A 58 -22.94 -6.69 12.82
C GLU A 58 -22.82 -7.38 14.20
N ASN A 59 -21.97 -6.87 15.08
CA ASN A 59 -21.89 -7.37 16.46
C ASN A 59 -23.20 -7.21 17.24
N SER A 60 -24.03 -6.20 16.91
CA SER A 60 -25.34 -6.00 17.55
C SER A 60 -26.47 -6.83 16.94
N ARG A 61 -26.25 -7.54 15.82
CA ARG A 61 -27.30 -8.27 15.09
C ARG A 61 -27.34 -9.79 15.35
N GLY A 62 -26.31 -10.36 15.98
CA GLY A 62 -26.32 -11.77 16.39
C GLY A 62 -26.01 -12.76 15.25
N LEU A 63 -26.95 -13.00 14.32
CA LEU A 63 -26.79 -13.93 13.18
C LEU A 63 -26.87 -13.19 11.84
N SER A 64 -25.87 -13.33 10.97
CA SER A 64 -25.79 -12.64 9.69
C SER A 64 -26.42 -13.48 8.57
N TYR A 65 -27.73 -13.37 8.30
CA TYR A 65 -28.35 -14.17 7.22
C TYR A 65 -29.16 -13.40 6.17
N ASP A 66 -29.16 -14.03 4.98
CA ASP A 66 -29.63 -13.67 3.63
C ASP A 66 -28.71 -12.82 2.73
N TRP A 67 -27.95 -11.85 3.26
CA TRP A 67 -27.12 -10.98 2.41
C TRP A 67 -25.66 -11.45 2.22
N THR A 68 -25.16 -12.34 3.08
CA THR A 68 -23.72 -12.68 3.14
C THR A 68 -23.23 -13.42 1.91
N ILE A 69 -23.91 -14.48 1.47
CA ILE A 69 -23.52 -15.25 0.28
C ILE A 69 -23.57 -14.39 -0.99
N PRO A 70 -24.66 -13.63 -1.27
CA PRO A 70 -24.71 -12.71 -2.41
C PRO A 70 -23.65 -11.60 -2.36
N ALA A 71 -23.19 -11.21 -1.16
CA ALA A 71 -22.15 -10.20 -0.98
C ALA A 71 -20.72 -10.78 -0.95
N ASN A 72 -20.52 -12.01 -1.41
CA ASN A 72 -19.22 -12.71 -1.43
C ASN A 72 -18.60 -12.94 -0.03
N TYR A 73 -19.45 -13.07 1.00
CA TYR A 73 -19.05 -13.46 2.36
C TYR A 73 -19.46 -14.90 2.68
N PRO A 74 -18.59 -15.66 3.38
CA PRO A 74 -18.98 -16.97 3.90
C PRO A 74 -20.05 -16.83 4.98
N LYS A 75 -20.90 -17.85 5.09
CA LYS A 75 -21.95 -17.98 6.09
C LYS A 75 -21.33 -18.19 7.48
N LEU A 76 -21.03 -17.10 8.20
CA LEU A 76 -20.35 -17.12 9.50
C LEU A 76 -21.20 -16.45 10.60
N GLN A 77 -20.77 -16.57 11.85
CA GLN A 77 -21.32 -15.74 12.94
C GLN A 77 -21.00 -14.26 12.69
N SER A 78 -21.91 -13.35 13.03
CA SER A 78 -21.82 -11.91 12.69
C SER A 78 -20.50 -11.25 13.13
N GLY A 79 -19.95 -11.65 14.28
CA GLY A 79 -18.63 -11.18 14.76
C GLY A 79 -17.42 -11.67 13.97
N ARG A 80 -17.62 -12.58 13.00
CA ARG A 80 -16.57 -13.23 12.20
C ARG A 80 -16.67 -12.93 10.72
N VAL A 81 -17.75 -12.26 10.26
CA VAL A 81 -18.01 -11.98 8.84
C VAL A 81 -16.86 -11.20 8.20
N TYR A 82 -16.37 -10.15 8.88
CA TYR A 82 -15.34 -9.25 8.36
C TYR A 82 -13.90 -9.67 8.69
N ARG A 83 -13.64 -10.92 9.08
CA ARG A 83 -12.28 -11.37 9.47
C ARG A 83 -11.24 -11.13 8.38
N PHE A 84 -11.62 -11.41 7.12
CA PHE A 84 -10.75 -11.16 5.99
C PHE A 84 -10.50 -9.66 5.80
N ASP A 85 -11.53 -8.83 5.93
CA ASP A 85 -11.39 -7.37 5.72
C ASP A 85 -10.57 -6.70 6.83
N TRP A 86 -10.64 -7.21 8.06
CA TRP A 86 -9.74 -6.82 9.15
C TRP A 86 -8.30 -7.21 8.86
N PHE A 87 -8.07 -8.41 8.32
CA PHE A 87 -6.74 -8.83 7.88
C PHE A 87 -6.24 -7.93 6.74
N THR A 88 -7.06 -7.65 5.72
CA THR A 88 -6.73 -6.73 4.63
C THR A 88 -6.38 -5.35 5.17
N CYS A 89 -7.17 -4.80 6.10
CA CYS A 89 -6.94 -3.50 6.69
C CYS A 89 -5.63 -3.45 7.49
N PHE A 90 -5.32 -4.50 8.25
CA PHE A 90 -4.06 -4.62 8.98
C PHE A 90 -2.87 -4.75 8.03
N PHE A 91 -2.99 -5.57 6.98
CA PHE A 91 -1.95 -5.72 5.96
C PHE A 91 -1.68 -4.39 5.25
N GLN A 92 -2.73 -3.66 4.87
CA GLN A 92 -2.60 -2.31 4.30
C GLN A 92 -1.83 -1.37 5.22
N PHE A 93 -2.15 -1.36 6.52
CA PHE A 93 -1.41 -0.56 7.50
C PHE A 93 0.08 -0.89 7.50
N VAL A 94 0.43 -2.18 7.56
CA VAL A 94 1.82 -2.63 7.53
C VAL A 94 2.52 -2.19 6.25
N VAL A 95 1.89 -2.36 5.10
CA VAL A 95 2.47 -1.97 3.80
C VAL A 95 2.68 -0.47 3.71
N VAL A 96 1.69 0.35 4.07
CA VAL A 96 1.81 1.81 4.05
C VAL A 96 2.90 2.30 5.01
N VAL A 97 3.05 1.67 6.19
CA VAL A 97 4.15 1.96 7.12
C VAL A 97 5.50 1.58 6.51
N ILE A 98 5.65 0.39 5.94
CA ILE A 98 6.90 -0.05 5.30
C ILE A 98 7.30 0.89 4.16
N VAL A 99 6.35 1.26 3.30
CA VAL A 99 6.59 2.22 2.20
C VAL A 99 7.00 3.58 2.77
N SER A 100 6.30 4.09 3.77
CA SER A 100 6.64 5.37 4.41
C SER A 100 8.06 5.35 5.00
N LEU A 101 8.42 4.27 5.70
CA LEU A 101 9.77 4.09 6.25
C LEU A 101 10.82 3.96 5.16
N ALA A 102 10.54 3.26 4.05
CA ALA A 102 11.47 3.15 2.94
C ALA A 102 11.78 4.51 2.29
N PHE A 103 10.77 5.39 2.23
CA PHE A 103 10.92 6.76 1.74
C PHE A 103 11.73 7.66 2.70
N ILE A 104 11.48 7.55 4.01
CA ILE A 104 12.21 8.31 5.04
C ILE A 104 13.67 7.86 5.13
N SER A 105 13.91 6.55 5.10
CA SER A 105 15.25 5.95 5.25
C SER A 105 16.06 5.92 3.95
N VAL A 106 15.53 6.40 2.83
CA VAL A 106 16.25 6.52 1.54
C VAL A 106 16.72 5.16 0.97
N VAL A 107 16.01 4.08 1.30
CA VAL A 107 16.35 2.68 0.93
C VAL A 107 15.52 2.13 -0.24
N ILE A 108 14.70 2.98 -0.89
CA ILE A 108 13.75 2.58 -1.95
C ILE A 108 14.44 1.78 -3.06
N ARG A 109 15.64 2.18 -3.49
CA ARG A 109 16.34 1.48 -4.58
C ARG A 109 16.64 0.02 -4.25
N GLN A 110 17.02 -0.28 -3.00
CA GLN A 110 17.38 -1.64 -2.57
C GLN A 110 16.14 -2.48 -2.28
N SER A 111 15.09 -1.88 -1.73
CA SER A 111 13.85 -2.56 -1.37
C SER A 111 12.79 -2.58 -2.48
N ARG A 112 13.07 -2.00 -3.65
CA ARG A 112 12.15 -1.87 -4.79
C ARG A 112 11.32 -3.11 -5.11
N PRO A 113 11.91 -4.29 -5.40
CA PRO A 113 11.12 -5.48 -5.76
C PRO A 113 10.22 -5.94 -4.60
N MET A 114 10.71 -5.82 -3.36
CA MET A 114 9.94 -6.13 -2.16
C MET A 114 8.75 -5.17 -2.02
N LEU A 115 8.97 -3.85 -2.15
CA LEU A 115 7.91 -2.84 -2.07
C LEU A 115 6.83 -3.05 -3.14
N ILE A 116 7.24 -3.32 -4.38
CA ILE A 116 6.31 -3.62 -5.48
C ILE A 116 5.46 -4.85 -5.15
N GLY A 117 6.09 -5.93 -4.65
CA GLY A 117 5.38 -7.14 -4.26
C GLY A 117 4.34 -6.89 -3.15
N TYR A 118 4.73 -6.19 -2.08
CA TYR A 118 3.81 -5.84 -0.99
C TYR A 118 2.66 -4.95 -1.45
N LEU A 119 2.95 -3.91 -2.24
CA LEU A 119 1.92 -3.03 -2.80
C LEU A 119 0.97 -3.77 -3.75
N ALA A 120 1.48 -4.69 -4.57
CA ALA A 120 0.65 -5.48 -5.48
C ALA A 120 -0.32 -6.40 -4.71
N VAL A 121 0.17 -7.09 -3.68
CA VAL A 121 -0.67 -7.91 -2.80
C VAL A 121 -1.68 -7.05 -2.06
N ALA A 122 -1.26 -5.89 -1.53
CA ALA A 122 -2.13 -4.97 -0.81
C ALA A 122 -3.26 -4.43 -1.71
N SER A 123 -2.91 -4.01 -2.93
CA SER A 123 -3.86 -3.56 -3.95
C SER A 123 -4.88 -4.65 -4.29
N LEU A 124 -4.43 -5.90 -4.51
CA LEU A 124 -5.34 -7.00 -4.81
C LEU A 124 -6.32 -7.27 -3.66
N LEU A 125 -5.82 -7.31 -2.42
CA LEU A 125 -6.66 -7.55 -1.24
C LEU A 125 -7.67 -6.40 -1.03
N THR A 126 -7.25 -5.16 -1.22
CA THR A 126 -8.13 -3.98 -1.10
C THR A 126 -9.19 -3.95 -2.20
N ILE A 127 -8.87 -4.34 -3.44
CA ILE A 127 -9.87 -4.50 -4.52
C ILE A 127 -10.91 -5.56 -4.15
N LEU A 128 -10.49 -6.72 -3.62
CA LEU A 128 -11.41 -7.78 -3.20
C LEU A 128 -12.32 -7.32 -2.06
N SER A 129 -11.79 -6.60 -1.07
CA SER A 129 -12.59 -6.00 0.00
C SER A 129 -13.52 -4.91 -0.52
N ALA A 130 -13.08 -4.09 -1.48
CA ALA A 130 -13.93 -3.10 -2.12
C ALA A 130 -15.14 -3.75 -2.82
N ASP A 131 -14.92 -4.79 -3.64
CA ASP A 131 -16.01 -5.53 -4.30
C ASP A 131 -17.03 -6.07 -3.28
N ARG A 132 -16.55 -6.69 -2.21
CA ARG A 132 -17.41 -7.18 -1.12
C ARG A 132 -18.26 -6.07 -0.51
N PHE A 133 -17.65 -4.96 -0.09
CA PHE A 133 -18.39 -3.84 0.50
C PHE A 133 -19.33 -3.15 -0.49
N TYR A 134 -18.97 -3.12 -1.78
CA TYR A 134 -19.87 -2.68 -2.84
C TYR A 134 -21.11 -3.57 -2.90
N ASN A 135 -20.94 -4.89 -2.93
CA ASN A 135 -22.05 -5.83 -2.96
C ASN A 135 -22.90 -5.74 -1.68
N VAL A 136 -22.29 -5.64 -0.49
CA VAL A 136 -23.03 -5.42 0.77
C VAL A 136 -23.92 -4.19 0.69
N SER A 137 -23.45 -3.10 0.08
CA SER A 137 -24.23 -1.87 -0.01
C SER A 137 -25.54 -2.02 -0.79
N HIS A 138 -25.72 -3.07 -1.60
CA HIS A 138 -26.98 -3.31 -2.32
C HIS A 138 -28.07 -3.96 -1.46
N PHE A 139 -27.71 -4.58 -0.33
CA PHE A 139 -28.65 -5.31 0.52
C PHE A 139 -29.20 -4.50 1.68
N PHE A 140 -28.66 -3.32 1.92
CA PHE A 140 -28.99 -2.51 3.08
C PHE A 140 -29.28 -1.07 2.73
N HIS A 141 -30.14 -0.45 3.53
CA HIS A 141 -30.49 0.96 3.44
C HIS A 141 -30.12 1.69 4.74
N GLY A 142 -30.09 3.02 4.70
CA GLY A 142 -29.86 3.87 5.87
C GLY A 142 -28.44 3.80 6.43
N LYS A 143 -28.27 3.72 7.75
CA LYS A 143 -26.95 3.86 8.40
C LYS A 143 -25.95 2.76 8.02
N TYR A 144 -26.41 1.54 7.75
CA TYR A 144 -25.53 0.44 7.35
C TYR A 144 -25.02 0.61 5.91
N TYR A 145 -25.87 1.10 5.01
CA TYR A 145 -25.49 1.50 3.66
C TYR A 145 -24.36 2.54 3.67
N THR A 146 -24.53 3.63 4.42
CA THR A 146 -23.52 4.69 4.46
C THR A 146 -22.18 4.20 5.00
N ARG A 147 -22.18 3.31 5.99
CA ARG A 147 -20.95 2.75 6.60
C ARG A 147 -20.22 1.79 5.67
N THR A 148 -20.97 0.95 4.95
CA THR A 148 -20.39 0.01 3.97
C THR A 148 -19.87 0.76 2.74
N ARG A 149 -20.56 1.82 2.29
CA ARG A 149 -20.06 2.74 1.25
C ARG A 149 -18.80 3.50 1.69
N CYS A 150 -18.70 3.88 2.96
CA CYS A 150 -17.50 4.48 3.52
C CYS A 150 -16.31 3.50 3.45
N ALA A 151 -16.50 2.25 3.90
CA ALA A 151 -15.47 1.21 3.79
C ALA A 151 -15.06 0.96 2.34
N PHE A 152 -16.03 0.81 1.43
CA PHE A 152 -15.82 0.69 -0.01
C PHE A 152 -14.95 1.82 -0.57
N ALA A 153 -15.32 3.08 -0.29
CA ALA A 153 -14.58 4.24 -0.78
C ALA A 153 -13.13 4.23 -0.26
N GLY A 154 -12.93 3.91 1.01
CA GLY A 154 -11.59 3.79 1.60
C GLY A 154 -10.73 2.76 0.89
N TYR A 155 -11.26 1.55 0.65
CA TYR A 155 -10.55 0.50 -0.07
C TYR A 155 -10.22 0.88 -1.52
N VAL A 156 -11.14 1.54 -2.24
CA VAL A 156 -10.89 2.03 -3.61
C VAL A 156 -9.78 3.08 -3.64
N ILE A 157 -9.80 4.02 -2.69
CA ILE A 157 -8.76 5.06 -2.57
C ILE A 157 -7.40 4.41 -2.28
N SER A 158 -7.33 3.48 -1.33
CA SER A 158 -6.10 2.74 -1.00
C SER A 158 -5.58 1.95 -2.20
N ALA A 159 -6.44 1.17 -2.88
CA ALA A 159 -6.03 0.39 -4.05
C ALA A 159 -5.47 1.26 -5.17
N THR A 160 -6.10 2.41 -5.42
CA THR A 160 -5.67 3.38 -6.44
C THR A 160 -4.30 3.97 -6.08
N ALA A 161 -4.11 4.33 -4.80
CA ALA A 161 -2.84 4.84 -4.32
C ALA A 161 -1.74 3.78 -4.41
N ASP A 162 -2.02 2.52 -4.07
CA ASP A 162 -1.06 1.44 -4.16
C ASP A 162 -0.62 1.18 -5.62
N LEU A 163 -1.56 1.17 -6.56
CA LEU A 163 -1.25 1.05 -7.99
C LEU A 163 -0.39 2.21 -8.50
N ALA A 164 -0.70 3.44 -8.07
CA ALA A 164 0.11 4.60 -8.41
C ALA A 164 1.52 4.48 -7.80
N LEU A 165 1.65 4.03 -6.54
CA LEU A 165 2.94 3.83 -5.89
C LEU A 165 3.76 2.71 -6.54
N ILE A 166 3.13 1.63 -7.01
CA ILE A 166 3.81 0.60 -7.80
C ILE A 166 4.45 1.23 -9.04
N TYR A 167 3.70 2.06 -9.78
CA TYR A 167 4.23 2.76 -10.94
C TYR A 167 5.42 3.65 -10.56
N MET A 168 5.26 4.50 -9.54
CA MET A 168 6.30 5.45 -9.11
C MET A 168 7.57 4.75 -8.61
N VAL A 169 7.43 3.68 -7.82
CA VAL A 169 8.56 2.88 -7.31
C VAL A 169 9.22 2.08 -8.44
N GLY A 170 8.46 1.70 -9.47
CA GLY A 170 8.95 0.99 -10.64
C GLY A 170 9.81 1.83 -11.59
N LEU A 171 9.68 3.15 -11.58
CA LEU A 171 10.48 4.04 -12.45
C LEU A 171 11.98 3.88 -12.17
N GLU A 172 12.78 3.58 -13.19
CA GLU A 172 14.24 3.57 -13.08
C GLU A 172 14.78 5.01 -12.95
N PRO A 173 15.70 5.25 -12.00
CA PRO A 173 16.35 6.55 -11.93
C PRO A 173 17.16 6.77 -13.21
N SER A 174 17.16 8.00 -13.71
CA SER A 174 17.92 8.39 -14.89
C SER A 174 19.39 7.99 -14.75
N PRO A 175 20.02 7.51 -15.84
CA PRO A 175 21.45 7.21 -15.81
C PRO A 175 22.23 8.46 -15.40
N PRO A 176 23.35 8.31 -14.68
CA PRO A 176 24.18 9.45 -14.34
C PRO A 176 24.58 10.18 -15.64
N PRO A 177 24.64 11.52 -15.65
CA PRO A 177 25.04 12.26 -16.83
C PRO A 177 26.41 11.77 -17.32
N GLU A 178 26.51 11.54 -18.64
CA GLU A 178 27.73 11.12 -19.31
C GLU A 178 28.85 12.11 -18.99
N GLY A 179 29.87 11.66 -18.25
CA GLY A 179 30.92 12.52 -17.70
C GLY A 179 31.41 12.11 -16.30
N TYR A 180 30.64 11.27 -15.60
CA TYR A 180 31.05 10.62 -14.34
C TYR A 180 31.46 9.15 -14.53
N ALA A 181 32.01 8.81 -15.69
CA ALA A 181 32.73 7.55 -15.86
C ALA A 181 34.11 7.71 -15.21
N VAL A 182 34.33 7.03 -14.08
CA VAL A 182 35.66 6.79 -13.51
C VAL A 182 36.27 5.59 -14.20
#